data_AF-A0A7C2U965-F1
#
_entry.id   AF-A0A7C2U965-F1
#
_cell.length_a   1.000
_cell.length_b   1.000
_cell.length_c   1.000
_cell.angle_alpha   90.00
_cell.angle_beta   90.00
_cell.angle_gamma   90.00
#
_symmetry.space_group_name_H-M   'P 1'
#
loop_
_entity.id
_entity.type
_entity.pdbx_description
1 polymer ?
#
loop_
_entity_poly.entity_id
_entity_poly.type
_entity_poly.pdbx_seq_one_letter_code
_entity_poly.pdbx_strand_id
1 'polypeptide(L)'
;MIYRKVFKSSVPEFIEVRVHDNGAATYDIRTLKDEPDPQPFEVGAPLAAKIFDLAAQLNHFKDVDLDTKRRIANLGEKTFRFERGNQSSEVTFNYTINGAANQLIMIFEGLARQQEHLQLLQHRIRYDRLGVNNALLNFESDLNRKILPEPERLLPVLEQISADSRIVDIARQRARAIIERLRHPK
;
A
#
# COMPACT_ATOMS: atom_id res chain seq x y z
N MET A 1 11.67 -7.93 3.52
CA MET A 1 11.85 -6.63 2.85
C MET A 1 11.01 -5.59 3.58
N ILE A 2 11.54 -4.39 3.84
CA ILE A 2 10.86 -3.32 4.57
C ILE A 2 10.97 -2.02 3.78
N TYR A 3 9.84 -1.31 3.66
CA TYR A 3 9.78 0.07 3.22
C TYR A 3 9.21 0.93 4.33
N ARG A 4 9.86 2.05 4.61
CA ARG A 4 9.39 3.06 5.54
C ARG A 4 9.38 4.43 4.88
N LYS A 5 8.35 5.23 5.13
CA LYS A 5 8.26 6.64 4.77
C LYS A 5 7.96 7.48 5.99
N VAL A 6 8.72 8.55 6.18
CA VAL A 6 8.47 9.56 7.22
C VAL A 6 8.34 10.93 6.58
N PHE A 7 7.17 11.54 6.73
CA PHE A 7 6.92 12.89 6.24
C PHE A 7 6.33 13.77 7.36
N LYS A 8 7.19 14.52 8.06
CA LYS A 8 6.85 15.24 9.30
C LYS A 8 5.75 16.30 9.17
N SER A 9 5.38 16.69 7.96
CA SER A 9 4.31 17.67 7.69
C SER A 9 3.01 17.02 7.18
N SER A 10 2.94 15.69 7.07
CA SER A 10 1.70 14.97 6.77
C SER A 10 1.04 14.44 8.03
N VAL A 11 -0.24 14.09 7.92
CA VAL A 11 -0.96 13.38 8.98
C VAL A 11 -1.67 12.19 8.32
N PRO A 12 -1.33 10.95 8.69
CA PRO A 12 -0.22 10.55 9.57
C PRO A 12 1.18 10.77 8.94
N GLU A 13 2.23 10.89 9.77
CA GLU A 13 3.61 11.13 9.32
C GLU A 13 4.33 9.86 8.86
N PHE A 14 3.97 8.70 9.43
CA PHE A 14 4.72 7.46 9.30
C PHE A 14 3.93 6.40 8.54
N ILE A 15 4.60 5.73 7.60
CA ILE A 15 4.12 4.53 6.95
C ILE A 15 5.26 3.50 6.97
N GLU A 16 4.97 2.26 7.37
CA GLU A 16 5.84 1.10 7.17
C GLU A 16 5.05 -0.04 6.50
N VAL A 17 5.68 -0.67 5.50
CA VAL A 17 5.20 -1.92 4.91
C VAL A 17 6.34 -2.92 4.95
N ARG A 18 6.08 -4.09 5.52
CA ARG A 18 7.00 -5.24 5.54
C ARG A 18 6.41 -6.36 4.71
N VAL A 19 7.23 -6.97 3.85
CA VAL A 19 6.85 -8.11 3.02
C VAL A 19 7.91 -9.21 3.19
N HIS A 20 7.44 -10.40 3.52
CA HIS A 20 8.22 -11.63 3.59
C HIS A 20 8.19 -12.36 2.23
N ASP A 21 9.17 -13.24 2.00
CA ASP A 21 9.32 -14.01 0.77
C ASP A 21 8.14 -14.98 0.52
N ASN A 22 7.52 -15.47 1.58
CA ASN A 22 6.32 -16.28 1.56
C ASN A 22 5.01 -15.51 1.30
N GLY A 23 5.07 -14.17 1.16
CA GLY A 23 3.90 -13.32 0.93
C GLY A 23 3.24 -12.74 2.18
N ALA A 24 3.60 -13.22 3.38
CA ALA A 24 3.14 -12.62 4.63
C ALA A 24 3.64 -11.17 4.73
N ALA A 25 2.77 -10.26 5.14
CA ALA A 25 3.09 -8.84 5.18
C ALA A 25 2.47 -8.13 6.38
N THR A 26 3.04 -6.99 6.75
CA THR A 26 2.47 -6.10 7.75
C THR A 26 2.48 -4.66 7.27
N TYR A 27 1.46 -3.90 7.65
CA TYR A 27 1.31 -2.49 7.34
C TYR A 27 1.05 -1.69 8.62
N ASP A 28 1.77 -0.60 8.80
CA ASP A 28 1.61 0.34 9.92
C ASP A 28 1.53 1.77 9.37
N ILE A 29 0.48 2.50 9.74
CA ILE A 29 0.31 3.92 9.46
C ILE A 29 -0.11 4.63 10.74
N ARG A 30 0.68 5.62 11.16
CA ARG A 30 0.48 6.28 12.45
C ARG A 30 1.21 7.60 12.55
N THR A 31 0.93 8.36 13.60
CA THR A 31 1.81 9.47 13.95
C THR A 31 3.07 8.94 14.63
N LEU A 32 4.15 9.70 14.58
CA LEU A 32 5.41 9.29 15.22
C LEU A 32 5.32 9.17 16.76
N LYS A 33 4.27 9.72 17.37
CA LYS A 33 4.03 9.67 18.82
C LYS A 33 3.28 8.43 19.26
N ASP A 34 2.53 7.80 18.35
CA ASP A 34 1.75 6.61 18.66
C ASP A 34 2.65 5.37 18.72
N GLU A 35 2.26 4.38 19.51
CA GLU A 35 2.94 3.08 19.55
C GLU A 35 2.78 2.32 18.22
N PRO A 36 3.76 1.50 17.79
CA PRO A 36 3.61 0.67 16.60
C PRO A 36 2.47 -0.36 16.74
N ASP A 37 1.57 -0.40 15.75
CA ASP A 37 0.46 -1.37 15.67
C ASP A 37 0.36 -1.99 14.26
N PRO A 38 1.35 -2.80 13.85
CA PRO A 38 1.41 -3.36 12.50
C PRO A 38 0.26 -4.35 12.24
N GLN A 39 -0.58 -4.03 11.25
CA GLN A 39 -1.69 -4.88 10.83
C GLN A 39 -1.24 -5.92 9.81
N PRO A 40 -1.55 -7.22 9.99
CA PRO A 40 -1.16 -8.26 9.05
C PRO A 40 -2.01 -8.22 7.79
N PHE A 41 -1.40 -8.53 6.65
CA PHE A 41 -2.08 -8.79 5.39
C PHE A 41 -1.24 -9.72 4.49
N GLU A 42 -1.80 -10.10 3.34
CA GLU A 42 -1.15 -11.03 2.41
C GLU A 42 -0.83 -10.33 1.09
N VAL A 43 0.35 -10.62 0.54
CA VAL A 43 0.80 -10.23 -0.79
C VAL A 43 0.90 -11.48 -1.67
N GLY A 44 0.41 -11.41 -2.90
CA GLY A 44 0.47 -12.53 -3.84
C GLY A 44 1.91 -12.88 -4.21
N ALA A 45 2.17 -14.17 -4.42
CA ALA A 45 3.50 -14.67 -4.76
C ALA A 45 4.15 -13.94 -5.96
N PRO A 46 3.45 -13.60 -7.06
CA PRO A 46 4.05 -12.85 -8.16
C PRO A 46 4.54 -11.45 -7.74
N LEU A 47 3.78 -10.74 -6.92
CA LEU A 47 4.16 -9.40 -6.46
C LEU A 47 5.27 -9.45 -5.42
N ALA A 48 5.22 -10.43 -4.50
CA ALA A 48 6.29 -10.67 -3.54
C ALA A 48 7.61 -10.96 -4.27
N ALA A 49 7.61 -11.89 -5.24
CA ALA A 49 8.80 -12.17 -6.06
C ALA A 49 9.35 -10.91 -6.73
N LYS A 50 8.47 -10.10 -7.36
CA LYS A 50 8.86 -8.83 -7.99
C LYS A 50 9.52 -7.85 -7.01
N ILE A 51 9.02 -7.74 -5.78
CA ILE A 51 9.61 -6.89 -4.73
C ILE A 51 11.06 -7.32 -4.44
N PHE A 52 11.29 -8.62 -4.29
CA PHE A 52 12.62 -9.17 -4.01
C PHE A 52 13.56 -9.08 -5.22
N ASP A 53 13.06 -9.26 -6.45
CA ASP A 53 13.84 -9.06 -7.67
C ASP A 53 14.30 -7.60 -7.83
N LEU A 54 13.43 -6.63 -7.54
CA LEU A 54 13.80 -5.20 -7.53
C LEU A 54 14.83 -4.89 -6.45
N ALA A 55 14.71 -5.49 -5.26
CA ALA A 55 15.71 -5.35 -4.21
C ALA A 55 17.07 -5.93 -4.64
N ALA A 56 17.09 -7.08 -5.33
CA ALA A 56 18.31 -7.69 -5.86
C ALA A 56 18.98 -6.80 -6.93
N GLN A 57 18.21 -6.18 -7.83
CA GLN A 57 18.72 -5.20 -8.80
C GLN A 57 19.38 -3.98 -8.13
N LEU A 58 18.96 -3.66 -6.91
CA LEU A 58 19.50 -2.59 -6.09
C LEU A 58 20.56 -3.09 -5.11
N ASN A 59 21.22 -4.22 -5.41
CA ASN A 59 22.24 -4.86 -4.57
C ASN A 59 21.79 -5.09 -3.12
N HIS A 60 20.50 -5.38 -2.92
CA HIS A 60 19.87 -5.44 -1.60
C HIS A 60 20.18 -4.21 -0.72
N PHE A 61 20.31 -3.04 -1.34
CA PHE A 61 20.64 -1.76 -0.70
C PHE A 61 22.03 -1.70 -0.05
N LYS A 62 22.96 -2.61 -0.41
CA LYS A 62 24.36 -2.54 0.02
C LYS A 62 25.12 -1.59 -0.90
N ASP A 63 25.79 -0.59 -0.31
CA ASP A 63 26.65 0.36 -1.01
C ASP A 63 25.97 1.08 -2.19
N VAL A 64 24.65 1.33 -2.08
CA VAL A 64 23.86 2.06 -3.08
C VAL A 64 23.53 3.46 -2.59
N ASP A 65 23.84 4.48 -3.40
CA ASP A 65 23.34 5.84 -3.21
C ASP A 65 22.11 6.08 -4.11
N LEU A 66 20.93 6.14 -3.51
CA LEU A 66 19.69 6.41 -4.23
C LEU A 66 19.31 7.89 -4.24
N ASP A 67 19.91 8.71 -3.38
CA ASP A 67 19.44 10.06 -3.14
C ASP A 67 19.98 11.03 -4.18
N THR A 68 19.07 11.70 -4.87
CA THR A 68 19.45 12.73 -5.83
C THR A 68 19.69 14.04 -5.07
N LYS A 69 20.97 14.36 -4.84
CA LYS A 69 21.45 15.53 -4.07
C LYS A 69 21.28 16.88 -4.78
N ARG A 70 20.12 17.12 -5.38
CA ARG A 70 19.71 18.42 -5.92
C ARG A 70 18.93 19.19 -4.84
N ARG A 71 18.84 20.51 -4.97
CA ARG A 71 17.92 21.33 -4.15
C ARG A 71 16.48 20.99 -4.51
N ILE A 72 15.95 19.94 -3.88
CA ILE A 72 14.59 19.45 -4.03
C ILE A 72 13.87 19.68 -2.70
N ALA A 73 12.57 19.97 -2.76
CA ALA A 73 11.74 19.99 -1.57
C ALA A 73 11.79 18.64 -0.84
N ASN A 74 11.48 18.65 0.46
CA ASN A 74 11.29 17.41 1.20
C ASN A 74 9.98 16.74 0.73
N LEU A 75 10.07 15.53 0.17
CA LEU A 75 8.97 14.73 -0.36
C LEU A 75 8.64 13.53 0.56
N GLY A 76 9.13 13.60 1.80
CA GLY A 76 9.11 12.51 2.77
C GLY A 76 10.35 11.62 2.61
N GLU A 77 11.07 11.43 3.71
CA GLU A 77 12.23 10.56 3.78
C GLU A 77 11.80 9.10 3.64
N LYS A 78 12.39 8.38 2.70
CA LYS A 78 12.10 6.98 2.40
C LYS A 78 13.28 6.14 2.81
N THR A 79 13.01 4.98 3.39
CA THR A 79 14.02 3.99 3.75
C THR A 79 13.61 2.65 3.16
N PHE A 80 14.49 2.03 2.39
CA PHE A 80 14.41 0.62 2.05
C PHE A 80 15.35 -0.16 2.94
N ARG A 81 14.88 -1.30 3.47
CA ARG A 81 15.69 -2.20 4.29
C ARG A 81 15.46 -3.64 3.87
N PHE A 82 16.56 -4.34 3.63
CA PHE A 82 16.60 -5.77 3.35
C PHE A 82 17.11 -6.52 4.58
N GLU A 83 16.47 -7.64 4.90
CA GLU A 83 16.86 -8.51 6.01
C GLU A 83 16.78 -9.96 5.57
N ARG A 84 17.83 -10.73 5.82
CA ARG A 84 17.88 -12.18 5.60
C ARG A 84 18.81 -12.85 6.61
N GLY A 85 18.25 -13.59 7.56
CA GLY A 85 19.02 -14.14 8.68
C GLY A 85 19.75 -13.02 9.43
N ASN A 86 21.07 -13.14 9.57
CA ASN A 86 21.90 -12.14 10.25
C ASN A 86 22.37 -11.00 9.34
N GLN A 87 21.99 -10.98 8.06
CA GLN A 87 22.37 -9.90 7.15
C GLN A 87 21.25 -8.87 7.05
N SER A 88 21.60 -7.60 7.31
CA SER A 88 20.72 -6.45 7.09
C SER A 88 21.45 -5.36 6.33
N SER A 89 20.74 -4.68 5.43
CA SER A 89 21.23 -3.51 4.70
C SER A 89 20.09 -2.56 4.45
N GLU A 90 20.38 -1.26 4.46
CA GLU A 90 19.39 -0.22 4.27
C GLU A 90 19.95 0.98 3.53
N VAL A 91 19.05 1.69 2.86
CA VAL A 91 19.34 2.96 2.20
C VAL A 91 18.21 3.94 2.48
N THR A 92 18.57 5.17 2.81
CA THR A 92 17.64 6.27 3.07
C THR A 92 17.84 7.37 2.02
N PHE A 93 16.74 7.90 1.50
CA PHE A 93 16.76 8.91 0.45
C PHE A 93 15.47 9.73 0.48
N ASN A 94 15.50 10.97 -0.02
CA ASN A 94 14.31 11.80 -0.15
C ASN A 94 13.66 11.64 -1.54
N TYR A 95 14.49 11.66 -2.58
CA TYR A 95 14.08 11.56 -3.98
C TYR A 95 15.09 10.78 -4.80
N THR A 96 14.62 9.97 -5.75
CA THR A 96 15.46 9.14 -6.61
C THR A 96 15.01 9.18 -8.07
N ILE A 97 15.97 9.13 -8.98
CA ILE A 97 15.72 8.91 -10.41
C ILE A 97 15.97 7.45 -10.83
N ASN A 98 16.39 6.59 -9.89
CA ASN A 98 16.62 5.18 -10.18
C ASN A 98 15.28 4.49 -10.49
N GLY A 99 15.18 3.87 -11.68
CA GLY A 99 13.95 3.26 -12.16
C GLY A 99 13.47 2.08 -11.31
N ALA A 100 14.38 1.21 -10.85
CA ALA A 100 14.02 0.07 -9.99
C ALA A 100 13.55 0.55 -8.61
N ALA A 101 14.24 1.54 -8.03
CA ALA A 101 13.81 2.15 -6.77
C ALA A 101 12.44 2.81 -6.89
N ASN A 102 12.17 3.55 -7.97
CA ASN A 102 10.86 4.16 -8.22
C ASN A 102 9.74 3.12 -8.37
N GLN A 103 9.99 2.01 -9.07
CA GLN A 103 9.00 0.91 -9.13
C GLN A 103 8.73 0.30 -7.75
N LEU A 104 9.78 0.14 -6.93
CA LEU A 104 9.66 -0.38 -5.58
C LEU A 104 8.85 0.56 -4.67
N ILE A 105 9.08 1.89 -4.78
CA ILE A 105 8.26 2.91 -4.09
C ILE A 105 6.79 2.78 -4.50
N MET A 106 6.51 2.71 -5.81
CA MET A 106 5.13 2.59 -6.32
C MET A 106 4.42 1.35 -5.78
N ILE A 107 5.11 0.21 -5.70
CA ILE A 107 4.54 -1.02 -5.15
C ILE A 107 4.22 -0.84 -3.66
N PHE A 108 5.18 -0.37 -2.86
CA PHE A 108 4.97 -0.26 -1.41
C PHE A 108 3.94 0.81 -1.03
N GLU A 109 3.99 2.00 -1.65
CA GLU A 109 2.99 3.03 -1.42
C GLU A 109 1.60 2.58 -1.93
N GLY A 110 1.55 1.82 -3.03
CA GLY A 110 0.31 1.20 -3.52
C GLY A 110 -0.27 0.15 -2.56
N LEU A 111 0.58 -0.70 -1.95
CA LEU A 111 0.15 -1.67 -0.93
C LEU A 111 -0.40 -0.97 0.31
N ALA A 112 0.30 0.07 0.79
CA ALA A 112 -0.19 0.90 1.90
C ALA A 112 -1.57 1.49 1.57
N ARG A 113 -1.71 2.11 0.39
CA ARG A 113 -2.96 2.69 -0.07
C ARG A 113 -4.11 1.68 -0.17
N GLN A 114 -3.80 0.47 -0.61
CA GLN A 114 -4.75 -0.64 -0.68
C GLN A 114 -5.28 -1.02 0.72
N GLN A 115 -4.40 -1.07 1.73
CA GLN A 115 -4.81 -1.35 3.11
C GLN A 115 -5.63 -0.22 3.72
N GLU A 116 -5.29 1.05 3.45
CA GLU A 116 -6.11 2.20 3.86
C GLU A 116 -7.55 2.08 3.33
N HIS A 117 -7.72 1.72 2.05
CA HIS A 117 -9.05 1.53 1.45
C HIS A 117 -9.82 0.39 2.12
N LEU A 118 -9.16 -0.75 2.36
CA LEU A 118 -9.78 -1.89 3.02
C LEU A 118 -10.26 -1.53 4.43
N GLN A 119 -9.40 -0.91 5.24
CA GLN A 119 -9.72 -0.48 6.60
C GLN A 119 -10.85 0.54 6.61
N LEU A 120 -10.80 1.53 5.71
CA LEU A 120 -11.84 2.54 5.58
C LEU A 120 -13.20 1.91 5.24
N LEU A 121 -13.25 1.01 4.26
CA LEU A 121 -14.49 0.33 3.88
C LEU A 121 -15.06 -0.49 5.04
N GLN A 122 -14.23 -1.29 5.71
CA GLN A 122 -14.64 -2.08 6.88
C GLN A 122 -15.16 -1.20 8.02
N HIS A 123 -14.48 -0.09 8.30
CA HIS A 123 -14.90 0.88 9.30
C HIS A 123 -16.26 1.51 8.95
N ARG A 124 -16.46 1.95 7.70
CA ARG A 124 -17.73 2.54 7.24
C ARG A 124 -18.88 1.54 7.31
N ILE A 125 -18.69 0.28 6.90
CA ILE A 125 -19.72 -0.76 7.01
C ILE A 125 -20.20 -0.90 8.47
N ARG A 126 -19.28 -0.80 9.43
CA ARG A 126 -19.56 -0.97 10.86
C ARG A 126 -20.18 0.26 11.52
N TYR A 127 -19.64 1.45 11.23
CA TYR A 127 -19.94 2.66 12.01
C TYR A 127 -20.59 3.80 11.20
N ASP A 128 -20.47 3.82 9.87
CA ASP A 128 -21.03 4.88 9.00
C ASP A 128 -21.42 4.31 7.63
N ARG A 129 -22.59 3.69 7.58
CA ARG A 129 -23.10 3.04 6.36
C ARG A 129 -23.44 4.05 5.24
N LEU A 130 -23.75 5.30 5.59
CA LEU A 130 -24.01 6.36 4.61
C LEU A 130 -22.73 6.77 3.89
N GLY A 131 -21.59 6.74 4.59
CA GLY A 131 -20.27 7.03 4.05
C GLY A 131 -19.67 5.96 3.12
N VAL A 132 -20.25 4.77 3.03
CA VAL A 132 -19.71 3.66 2.21
C VAL A 132 -19.59 4.04 0.73
N ASN A 133 -20.57 4.75 0.16
CA ASN A 133 -20.50 5.16 -1.25
C ASN A 133 -19.28 6.08 -1.52
N ASN A 134 -18.99 6.99 -0.59
CA ASN A 134 -17.84 7.89 -0.73
C ASN A 134 -16.51 7.13 -0.62
N ALA A 135 -16.41 6.17 0.29
CA ALA A 135 -15.24 5.30 0.40
C ALA A 135 -15.03 4.48 -0.89
N LEU A 136 -16.10 3.93 -1.48
CA LEU A 136 -16.02 3.22 -2.76
C LEU A 136 -15.60 4.11 -3.92
N LEU A 137 -16.05 5.37 -3.97
CA LEU A 137 -15.61 6.34 -4.98
C LEU A 137 -14.10 6.60 -4.89
N ASN A 138 -13.56 6.74 -3.68
CA ASN A 138 -12.13 6.93 -3.48
C ASN A 138 -11.34 5.70 -3.92
N PHE A 139 -11.79 4.50 -3.55
CA PHE A 139 -11.19 3.25 -4.01
C PHE A 139 -11.23 3.13 -5.54
N GLU A 140 -12.39 3.40 -6.15
CA GLU A 140 -12.57 3.34 -7.61
C GLU A 140 -11.68 4.33 -8.35
N SER A 141 -11.45 5.53 -7.80
CA SER A 141 -10.52 6.51 -8.35
C SER A 141 -9.08 5.98 -8.40
N ASP A 142 -8.59 5.38 -7.30
CA ASP A 142 -7.23 4.83 -7.25
C ASP A 142 -7.09 3.54 -8.10
N LEU A 143 -8.16 2.75 -8.19
CA LEU A 143 -8.26 1.63 -9.12
C LEU A 143 -8.14 2.10 -10.58
N ASN A 144 -8.88 3.15 -10.97
CA ASN A 144 -8.84 3.71 -12.32
C ASN A 144 -7.45 4.24 -12.69
N ARG A 145 -6.71 4.77 -11.70
CA ARG A 145 -5.34 5.27 -11.86
C ARG A 145 -4.28 4.17 -11.82
N LYS A 146 -4.66 2.90 -11.65
CA LYS A 146 -3.76 1.74 -11.53
C LYS A 146 -2.72 1.90 -10.40
N ILE A 147 -3.13 2.54 -9.30
CA ILE A 147 -2.27 2.75 -8.12
C ILE A 147 -2.17 1.47 -7.28
N LEU A 148 -3.24 0.68 -7.26
CA LEU A 148 -3.40 -0.46 -6.38
C LEU A 148 -2.70 -1.70 -6.97
N PRO A 149 -1.75 -2.33 -6.26
CA PRO A 149 -0.99 -3.47 -6.80
C PRO A 149 -1.81 -4.76 -6.93
N GLU A 150 -2.71 -5.05 -5.98
CA GLU A 150 -3.55 -6.25 -5.95
C GLU A 150 -5.01 -5.91 -5.56
N PRO A 151 -5.71 -5.09 -6.37
CA PRO A 151 -7.04 -4.60 -6.02
C PRO A 151 -8.09 -5.72 -5.82
N GLU A 152 -7.88 -6.90 -6.39
CA GLU A 152 -8.67 -8.11 -6.18
C GLU A 152 -8.72 -8.56 -4.71
N ARG A 153 -7.73 -8.17 -3.88
CA ARG A 153 -7.73 -8.42 -2.43
C ARG A 153 -8.92 -7.77 -1.71
N LEU A 154 -9.56 -6.77 -2.33
CA LEU A 154 -10.75 -6.12 -1.78
C LEU A 154 -12.06 -6.78 -2.21
N LEU A 155 -12.05 -7.81 -3.06
CA LEU A 155 -13.26 -8.52 -3.46
C LEU A 155 -14.15 -8.95 -2.27
N PRO A 156 -13.62 -9.52 -1.17
CA PRO A 156 -14.45 -9.93 -0.04
C PRO A 156 -15.25 -8.78 0.59
N VAL A 157 -14.62 -7.61 0.79
CA VAL A 157 -15.32 -6.45 1.38
C VAL A 157 -16.32 -5.85 0.38
N LEU A 158 -16.00 -5.85 -0.91
CA LEU A 158 -16.92 -5.39 -1.95
C LEU A 158 -18.15 -6.30 -2.04
N GLU A 159 -17.96 -7.62 -1.99
CA GLU A 159 -19.04 -8.62 -1.99
C GLU A 159 -19.94 -8.44 -0.77
N GLN A 160 -19.36 -8.27 0.42
CA GLN A 160 -20.08 -7.93 1.64
C GLN A 160 -20.93 -6.68 1.46
N ILE A 161 -20.36 -5.60 0.90
CA ILE A 161 -21.10 -4.36 0.65
C ILE A 161 -22.27 -4.62 -0.31
N SER A 162 -22.03 -5.35 -1.40
CA SER A 162 -23.02 -5.60 -2.45
C SER A 162 -24.24 -6.40 -1.95
N ALA A 163 -24.05 -7.21 -0.92
CA ALA A 163 -25.06 -8.12 -0.35
C ALA A 163 -25.78 -7.53 0.88
N ASP A 164 -25.20 -6.55 1.58
CA ASP A 164 -25.78 -6.01 2.82
C ASP A 164 -26.91 -5.00 2.55
N SER A 165 -28.16 -5.44 2.68
CA SER A 165 -29.37 -4.62 2.48
C SER A 165 -29.47 -3.37 3.35
N ARG A 166 -28.69 -3.27 4.44
CA ARG A 166 -28.63 -2.08 5.31
C ARG A 166 -27.78 -0.96 4.71
N ILE A 167 -27.01 -1.24 3.66
CA ILE A 167 -26.21 -0.25 2.94
C ILE A 167 -27.06 0.37 1.82
N VAL A 168 -26.89 1.69 1.60
CA VAL A 168 -27.61 2.45 0.57
C VAL A 168 -27.45 1.79 -0.80
N ASP A 169 -28.55 1.69 -1.56
CA ASP A 169 -28.58 0.95 -2.83
C ASP A 169 -27.51 1.40 -3.84
N ILE A 170 -27.26 2.71 -3.93
CA ILE A 170 -26.21 3.26 -4.81
C ILE A 170 -24.81 2.70 -4.49
N ALA A 171 -24.47 2.52 -3.22
CA ALA A 171 -23.19 1.94 -2.82
C ALA A 171 -23.12 0.45 -3.18
N ARG A 172 -24.22 -0.29 -3.02
CA ARG A 172 -24.31 -1.70 -3.40
C ARG A 172 -24.14 -1.88 -4.90
N GLN A 173 -24.81 -1.06 -5.71
CA GLN A 173 -24.67 -1.06 -7.16
C GLN A 173 -23.23 -0.74 -7.58
N ARG A 174 -22.59 0.25 -6.95
CA ARG A 174 -21.18 0.58 -7.21
C ARG A 174 -20.24 -0.57 -6.87
N ALA A 175 -20.42 -1.22 -5.71
CA ALA A 175 -19.62 -2.37 -5.34
C ALA A 175 -19.74 -3.50 -6.39
N ARG A 176 -20.96 -3.80 -6.88
CA ARG A 176 -21.17 -4.78 -7.95
C ARG A 176 -20.43 -4.41 -9.23
N ALA A 177 -20.53 -3.16 -9.67
CA ALA A 177 -19.82 -2.69 -10.87
C ALA A 177 -18.29 -2.83 -10.72
N ILE A 178 -17.75 -2.54 -9.54
CA ILE A 178 -16.33 -2.70 -9.25
C ILE A 178 -15.93 -4.19 -9.25
N ILE A 179 -16.72 -5.07 -8.62
CA ILE A 179 -16.48 -6.52 -8.60
C ILE A 179 -16.39 -7.07 -10.02
N GLU A 180 -17.35 -6.73 -10.88
CA GLU A 180 -17.37 -7.18 -12.29
C GLU A 180 -16.11 -6.74 -13.03
N ARG A 181 -15.66 -5.50 -12.82
CA ARG A 181 -14.42 -4.98 -13.42
C ARG A 181 -13.17 -5.71 -12.93
N LEU A 182 -13.12 -6.09 -11.65
CA LEU A 182 -11.97 -6.80 -11.08
C LEU A 182 -11.92 -8.27 -11.53
N ARG A 183 -13.07 -8.91 -11.72
CA ARG A 183 -13.16 -10.30 -12.22
C ARG A 183 -12.95 -10.41 -13.73
N HIS A 184 -13.29 -9.35 -14.46
CA HIS A 184 -13.16 -9.27 -15.91
C HIS A 184 -12.31 -8.05 -16.32
N PRO A 185 -11.01 -8.06 -15.99
CA PRO A 185 -10.11 -6.98 -16.39
C PRO A 185 -10.04 -6.92 -17.91
N LYS A 186 -10.15 -5.71 -18.46
CA LYS A 186 -9.99 -5.43 -19.90
C LYS A 186 -8.53 -5.42 -20.32
#